data_AF-A0A848SU77-F1
#
_entry.id   AF-A0A848SU77-F1
#
_cell.length_a   1.000
_cell.length_b   1.000
_cell.length_c   1.000
_cell.angle_alpha   90.00
_cell.angle_beta   90.00
_cell.angle_gamma   90.00
#
_symmetry.space_group_name_H-M   'P 1'
#
loop_
_entity.id
_entity.type
_entity.pdbx_description
1 polymer ?
#
loop_
_entity_poly.entity_id
_entity_poly.type
_entity_poly.pdbx_seq_one_letter_code
_entity_poly.pdbx_strand_id
1 'polypeptide(L)' 'MSTYEDRLNALREELASRQLTGFVVPLTDEHMSEYVGAYAQRLAWLTGF' A
#
# COMPACT_ATOMS: atom_id res chain seq x y z
N MET A 1 -7.13 -13.94 8.43
CA MET A 1 -6.22 -12.95 7.79
C MET A 1 -7.01 -12.24 6.71
N SER A 2 -6.88 -10.92 6.58
CA SER A 2 -7.52 -10.21 5.47
C SER A 2 -6.87 -10.61 4.14
N THR A 3 -7.67 -10.76 3.11
CA THR A 3 -7.21 -10.95 1.72
C THR A 3 -6.60 -9.66 1.18
N TYR A 4 -5.95 -9.72 0.01
CA TYR A 4 -5.48 -8.51 -0.70
C TYR A 4 -6.66 -7.62 -1.13
N GLU A 5 -7.78 -8.23 -1.53
CA GLU A 5 -9.02 -7.53 -1.88
C GLU A 5 -9.58 -6.74 -0.69
N ASP A 6 -9.61 -7.34 0.51
CA ASP A 6 -10.06 -6.67 1.73
C ASP A 6 -9.23 -5.40 2.03
N ARG A 7 -7.90 -5.48 1.87
CA ARG A 7 -6.98 -4.33 2.11
C ARG A 7 -7.18 -3.23 1.08
N LEU A 8 -7.36 -3.59 -0.19
CA LEU A 8 -7.64 -2.62 -1.26
C LEU A 8 -8.99 -1.94 -1.07
N ASN A 9 -10.01 -2.67 -0.63
CA ASN A 9 -11.32 -2.08 -0.33
C ASN A 9 -11.22 -1.11 0.85
N ALA A 10 -10.56 -1.51 1.94
CA ALA A 10 -10.32 -0.62 3.09
C ALA A 10 -9.54 0.65 2.70
N LEU A 11 -8.53 0.53 1.83
CA LEU A 11 -7.80 1.69 1.32
C LEU A 11 -8.72 2.63 0.52
N ARG A 12 -9.57 2.10 -0.36
CA ARG A 12 -10.50 2.91 -1.18
C ARG A 12 -11.54 3.64 -0.32
N GLU A 13 -12.09 2.96 0.69
CA GLU A 13 -13.01 3.57 1.66
C GLU A 13 -12.35 4.75 2.38
N GLU A 14 -11.08 4.59 2.79
CA GLU A 14 -10.34 5.64 3.46
C GLU A 14 -9.97 6.81 2.52
N LEU A 15 -9.67 6.54 1.25
CA LEU A 15 -9.48 7.62 0.28
C LEU A 15 -10.77 8.41 0.05
N ALA A 16 -11.91 7.73 -0.04
CA ALA A 16 -13.21 8.38 -0.19
C ALA A 16 -13.58 9.23 1.05
N SER A 17 -13.31 8.73 2.26
CA SER A 17 -13.58 9.44 3.52
C SER A 17 -12.80 10.76 3.62
N ARG A 18 -11.60 10.80 3.03
CA ARG A 18 -10.70 11.96 2.95
C ARG A 18 -10.84 12.80 1.68
N GLN A 19 -11.79 12.47 0.80
CA GLN A 19 -11.98 13.14 -0.51
C GLN A 19 -10.71 13.11 -1.39
N LEU A 20 -9.96 12.01 -1.34
CA LEU A 20 -8.79 11.76 -2.17
C LEU A 20 -9.16 10.89 -3.38
N THR A 21 -8.64 11.24 -4.55
CA THR A 21 -8.88 10.50 -5.80
C THR A 21 -7.88 9.39 -6.08
N GLY A 22 -6.77 9.35 -5.34
CA GLY A 22 -5.74 8.34 -5.54
C GLY A 22 -4.66 8.37 -4.47
N PHE A 23 -3.85 7.32 -4.47
CA PHE A 23 -2.71 7.16 -3.59
C PHE A 23 -1.58 6.45 -4.34
N VAL A 24 -0.36 6.96 -4.23
CA VAL A 24 0.82 6.36 -4.86
C VAL A 24 1.58 5.57 -3.80
N VAL A 25 1.88 4.30 -4.10
CA VAL A 25 2.70 3.42 -3.26
C VAL A 25 4.04 3.20 -3.97
N PRO A 26 5.13 3.88 -3.55
CA PRO A 26 6.45 3.64 -4.10
C PRO A 26 6.98 2.25 -3.72
N LEU A 27 7.71 1.63 -4.65
CA LEU A 27 8.49 0.42 -4.37
C LEU A 27 9.85 0.79 -3.77
N THR A 28 9.85 1.45 -2.62
CA THR A 28 11.08 1.81 -1.90
C THR A 28 10.79 2.17 -0.44
N ASP A 29 11.84 2.30 0.36
CA ASP A 29 11.79 2.82 1.73
C ASP A 29 12.12 4.32 1.77
N GLU A 30 12.23 4.89 2.97
CA GLU A 30 12.58 6.30 3.20
C GLU A 30 13.99 6.69 2.71
N HIS A 31 14.82 5.72 2.34
CA HIS A 31 16.19 5.93 1.88
C HIS A 31 16.37 5.68 0.37
N MET A 32 15.26 5.48 -0.35
CA MET A 32 15.29 5.13 -1.77
C MET A 32 16.06 3.83 -2.05
N SER A 33 16.03 2.88 -1.12
CA SER A 33 16.68 1.58 -1.28
C SER A 33 16.17 0.82 -2.50
N GLU A 34 17.08 0.15 -3.20
CA GLU A 34 16.75 -0.77 -4.29
C GLU A 34 16.07 -2.05 -3.78
N TYR A 35 16.49 -2.54 -2.61
CA TYR A 35 15.88 -3.68 -1.93
C TYR A 35 15.35 -3.26 -0.57
N VAL A 36 14.05 -3.48 -0.36
CA VAL A 36 13.37 -3.05 0.87
C VAL A 36 13.22 -4.19 1.87
N GLY A 37 13.48 -3.88 3.14
CA GLY A 37 13.18 -4.79 4.24
C GLY A 37 11.69 -5.06 4.38
N ALA A 38 11.33 -6.17 5.05
CA ALA A 38 9.93 -6.60 5.20
C ALA A 38 9.00 -5.51 5.78
N TYR A 39 9.52 -4.62 6.63
CA TYR A 39 8.75 -3.52 7.22
C TYR A 39 8.28 -2.48 6.16
N ALA A 40 8.99 -2.36 5.03
CA ALA A 40 8.75 -1.37 4.00
C ALA A 40 8.09 -1.94 2.72
N GLN A 41 7.80 -3.25 2.66
CA GLN A 41 7.14 -3.93 1.54
C GLN A 41 5.63 -3.65 1.47
N ARG A 42 5.25 -2.36 1.43
CA ARG A 42 3.85 -1.91 1.47
C ARG A 42 3.06 -2.33 0.22
N LEU A 43 3.71 -2.32 -0.95
CA LEU A 43 3.07 -2.75 -2.20
C LEU A 43 2.72 -4.24 -2.15
N ALA A 44 3.67 -5.10 -1.81
CA ALA A 44 3.45 -6.53 -1.65
C ALA A 44 2.42 -6.84 -0.55
N TRP A 45 2.45 -6.13 0.57
CA TRP A 45 1.43 -6.26 1.60
C TRP A 45 0.04 -5.88 1.09
N LEU A 46 -0.08 -4.84 0.26
CA LEU A 46 -1.36 -4.35 -0.23
C LEU A 46 -1.92 -5.21 -1.38
N THR A 47 -1.08 -5.64 -2.31
CA THR A 47 -1.51 -6.21 -3.61
C THR A 47 -1.01 -7.64 -3.86
N GLY A 48 -0.02 -8.12 -3.12
CA GLY A 48 0.65 -9.39 -3.39
C GLY A 48 1.67 -9.36 -4.54
N PHE A 49 1.96 -8.17 -5.10
CA PHE A 49 3.05 -7.93 -6.05
C PHE A 49 4.37 -7.67 -5.32
#